data_AF-A0A0G2T5W4-F1
#
_entry.id   AF-A0A0G2T5W4-F1
#
_cell.length_a   1.000
_cell.length_b   1.000
_cell.length_c   1.000
_cell.angle_alpha   90.00
_cell.angle_beta   90.00
_cell.angle_gamma   90.00
#
_symmetry.space_group_name_H-M   'P 1'
#
loop_
_entity.id
_entity.type
_entity.pdbx_description
1 polymer ?
#
loop_
_entity_poly.entity_id
_entity_poly.type
_entity_poly.pdbx_seq_one_letter_code
_entity_poly.pdbx_strand_id
1 'polypeptide(L)'
;MFFLSMLTFVFVFKHLLSSLICLECMTLIIYLKISLISFSFPYETFYCFMYISIAVCEAALGLSIVILYTLKKGNEMIKPL
;
A
#
# COMPACT_ATOMS: atom_id res chain seq x y z
N MET A 1 -11.46 4.91 11.16
CA MET A 1 -11.11 4.55 9.77
C MET A 1 -10.00 3.52 9.68
N PHE A 2 -8.89 3.66 10.42
CA PHE A 2 -7.79 2.69 10.40
C PHE A 2 -8.21 1.24 10.69
N PHE A 3 -8.96 0.99 11.76
CA PHE A 3 -9.48 -0.36 12.09
C PHE A 3 -10.40 -0.93 11.01
N LEU A 4 -11.23 -0.10 10.39
CA LEU A 4 -12.11 -0.54 9.31
C LEU A 4 -11.29 -0.96 8.09
N SER A 5 -10.26 -0.18 7.74
CA SER A 5 -9.29 -0.52 6.70
C SER A 5 -8.59 -1.84 7.02
N MET A 6 -8.24 -2.10 8.29
CA MET A 6 -7.59 -3.36 8.68
C MET A 6 -8.52 -4.55 8.50
N LEU A 7 -9.79 -4.39 8.86
CA LEU A 7 -10.80 -5.42 8.62
C LEU A 7 -10.97 -5.66 7.11
N THR A 8 -11.11 -4.62 6.29
CA THR A 8 -11.22 -4.80 4.82
C THR A 8 -10.00 -5.46 4.21
N PHE A 9 -8.79 -5.13 4.68
CA PHE A 9 -7.56 -5.78 4.23
C PHE A 9 -7.59 -7.30 4.49
N VAL A 10 -8.07 -7.72 5.67
CA VAL A 10 -8.19 -9.13 6.04
C VAL A 10 -9.34 -9.84 5.31
N PHE A 11 -10.40 -9.14 4.90
CA PHE A 11 -11.51 -9.79 4.18
C PHE A 11 -11.32 -9.84 2.65
N VAL A 12 -10.49 -8.97 2.07
CA VAL A 12 -10.29 -8.87 0.61
C VAL A 12 -9.00 -9.60 0.17
N PHE A 13 -8.99 -10.93 0.30
CA PHE A 13 -7.86 -11.76 -0.15
C PHE A 13 -7.95 -12.21 -1.63
N LYS A 14 -9.11 -12.05 -2.30
CA LYS A 14 -9.30 -12.58 -3.66
C LYS A 14 -8.71 -11.70 -4.77
N HIS A 15 -8.69 -10.38 -4.58
CA HIS A 15 -8.12 -9.43 -5.55
C HIS A 15 -6.92 -8.73 -4.92
N LEU A 16 -5.71 -9.18 -5.28
CA LEU A 16 -4.43 -8.60 -4.83
C LEU A 16 -4.37 -7.08 -5.03
N LEU A 17 -4.91 -6.56 -6.13
CA LEU A 17 -4.96 -5.11 -6.39
C LEU A 17 -5.79 -4.36 -5.34
N SER A 18 -6.91 -4.94 -4.90
CA SER A 18 -7.77 -4.34 -3.87
C SER A 18 -7.14 -4.43 -2.47
N SER A 19 -6.27 -5.42 -2.23
CA SER A 19 -5.47 -5.48 -1.01
C SER A 19 -4.44 -4.34 -0.99
N LEU A 20 -3.80 -4.06 -2.14
CA LEU A 20 -2.82 -2.98 -2.29
C LEU A 20 -3.44 -1.59 -2.02
N ILE A 21 -4.63 -1.32 -2.57
CA ILE A 21 -5.33 -0.04 -2.37
C ILE A 21 -5.70 0.17 -0.89
N CYS A 22 -6.00 -0.91 -0.18
CA CYS A 22 -6.35 -0.86 1.24
C CYS A 22 -5.12 -0.56 2.10
N LEU A 23 -3.96 -1.07 1.69
CA LEU A 23 -2.67 -0.79 2.32
C LEU A 23 -2.24 0.66 2.10
N GLU A 24 -2.44 1.22 0.91
CA GLU A 24 -2.22 2.65 0.63
C GLU A 24 -3.15 3.56 1.45
N CYS A 25 -4.43 3.18 1.62
CA CYS A 25 -5.33 3.89 2.51
C CYS A 25 -4.85 3.88 3.97
N MET A 26 -4.28 2.77 4.44
CA MET A 26 -3.73 2.71 5.81
C MET A 26 -2.53 3.62 6.01
N THR A 27 -1.57 3.62 5.07
CA THR A 27 -0.39 4.47 5.17
C THR A 27 -0.77 5.94 5.16
N LEU A 28 -1.78 6.31 4.36
CA LEU A 28 -2.31 7.68 4.30
C LEU A 28 -3.02 8.09 5.60
N ILE A 29 -3.82 7.20 6.22
CA ILE A 29 -4.43 7.46 7.53
C ILE A 29 -3.37 7.65 8.63
N ILE A 30 -2.30 6.83 8.61
CA ILE A 30 -1.18 6.97 9.55
C ILE A 30 -0.46 8.30 9.33
N TYR A 31 -0.16 8.65 8.08
CA TYR A 31 0.47 9.92 7.73
C TYR A 31 -0.34 11.12 8.22
N LEU A 32 -1.67 11.13 8.01
CA LEU A 32 -2.54 12.19 8.49
C LEU A 32 -2.47 12.33 10.02
N LYS A 33 -2.43 11.21 10.75
CA LYS A 33 -2.28 11.25 12.22
C LYS A 33 -0.93 11.83 12.65
N ILE A 34 0.17 11.44 11.99
CA ILE A 34 1.51 11.94 12.33
C ILE A 34 1.59 13.43 11.97
N SER A 35 1.12 13.83 10.79
CA SER A 35 1.12 15.22 10.33
C SER A 35 0.35 16.17 11.27
N LEU A 36 -0.80 15.73 11.81
CA LEU A 36 -1.56 16.49 12.80
C LEU A 36 -0.77 16.72 14.09
N ILE A 37 0.03 15.74 14.51
CA ILE A 37 0.89 15.83 15.70
C ILE A 37 2.11 16.74 15.40
N SER A 38 2.70 16.61 14.21
CA SER A 38 3.83 17.41 13.76
C SER A 38 3.51 18.90 13.58
N PHE A 39 2.24 19.30 13.44
CA PHE A 39 1.86 20.71 13.43
C PHE A 39 2.29 21.46 14.71
N SER A 40 2.42 20.73 15.83
CA SER A 40 2.88 21.30 17.10
C SER A 40 4.40 21.36 17.23
N PHE A 41 5.16 20.67 16.37
CA PHE A 41 6.62 20.57 16.43
C PHE A 41 7.24 20.62 15.02
N PRO A 42 7.81 21.76 14.59
CA PRO A 42 8.25 21.96 13.20
C PRO A 42 9.34 20.97 12.74
N TYR A 43 10.19 20.48 13.66
CA TYR A 43 11.24 19.51 13.35
C TYR A 43 10.70 18.11 12.99
N GLU A 44 9.50 17.77 13.42
CA GLU A 44 8.88 16.45 13.18
C GLU A 44 8.33 16.30 11.74
N THR A 45 8.28 17.38 10.97
CA THR A 45 7.80 17.37 9.58
C THR A 45 8.72 16.55 8.66
N PHE A 46 10.03 16.48 8.96
CA PHE A 46 10.97 15.67 8.17
C PHE A 46 10.70 14.16 8.33
N TYR A 47 10.29 13.73 9.53
CA TYR A 47 9.87 12.34 9.77
C TYR A 47 8.63 11.97 8.96
N CYS A 48 7.68 12.89 8.78
CA CYS A 48 6.51 12.69 7.94
C CYS A 48 6.89 12.42 6.46
N PHE A 49 7.84 13.18 5.92
CA PHE A 49 8.31 13.00 4.54
C PHE A 49 9.10 11.71 4.34
N MET A 50 9.95 11.34 5.31
CA MET A 50 10.66 10.05 5.31
C MET A 50 9.66 8.89 5.33
N TYR A 51 8.61 8.98 6.16
CA TYR A 51 7.57 7.95 6.24
C TYR A 51 6.84 7.72 4.91
N ILE A 52 6.40 8.80 4.25
CA ILE A 52 5.74 8.68 2.93
C ILE A 52 6.68 8.05 1.90
N SER A 53 7.95 8.44 1.89
CA SER A 53 8.92 7.94 0.90
C SER A 53 9.07 6.42 0.99
N ILE A 54 9.22 5.90 2.22
CA ILE A 54 9.31 4.46 2.47
C ILE A 54 7.99 3.76 2.11
N ALA A 55 6.84 4.35 2.44
CA ALA A 55 5.53 3.80 2.12
C ALA A 55 5.29 3.66 0.60
N VAL A 56 5.72 4.64 -0.20
CA VAL A 56 5.63 4.57 -1.67
C VAL A 56 6.55 3.49 -2.24
N CYS A 57 7.74 3.28 -1.66
CA CYS A 57 8.64 2.20 -2.07
C CYS A 57 8.02 0.82 -1.84
N GLU A 58 7.42 0.58 -0.68
CA GLU A 58 6.69 -0.67 -0.39
C GLU A 58 5.51 -0.89 -1.35
N ALA A 59 4.76 0.16 -1.67
CA ALA A 59 3.67 0.09 -2.65
C ALA A 59 4.17 -0.26 -4.06
N ALA A 60 5.31 0.32 -4.49
CA ALA A 60 5.92 0.03 -5.78
C ALA A 60 6.44 -1.42 -5.87
N LEU A 61 7.03 -1.94 -4.79
CA LEU A 61 7.42 -3.34 -4.68
C LEU A 61 6.20 -4.26 -4.73
N GLY A 62 5.15 -3.94 -3.98
CA GLY A 62 3.88 -4.67 -3.98
C GLY A 62 3.24 -4.72 -5.37
N LEU A 63 3.20 -3.59 -6.09
CA LEU A 63 2.69 -3.53 -7.46
C LEU A 63 3.52 -4.39 -8.42
N SER A 64 4.85 -4.34 -8.30
CA SER A 64 5.77 -5.15 -9.11
C SER A 64 5.51 -6.66 -8.94
N ILE A 65 5.24 -7.10 -7.71
CA ILE A 65 4.87 -8.50 -7.42
C ILE A 65 3.52 -8.85 -8.03
N VAL A 66 2.53 -7.95 -7.95
CA VAL A 66 1.20 -8.16 -8.56
C VAL A 66 1.33 -8.31 -10.08
N ILE A 67 2.13 -7.46 -10.73
CA ILE A 67 2.39 -7.55 -12.17
C ILE A 67 3.01 -8.92 -12.51
N LEU A 68 4.06 -9.34 -11.79
CA LEU A 68 4.68 -10.66 -11.99
C LEU A 68 3.70 -11.83 -11.79
N TYR A 69 2.81 -11.73 -10.80
CA TYR A 69 1.76 -12.73 -10.56
C TYR A 69 0.76 -12.79 -11.72
N THR A 70 0.30 -11.63 -12.20
CA THR A 70 -0.61 -11.56 -13.36
C THR A 70 0.04 -12.04 -14.65
N LEU A 71 1.33 -11.77 -14.86
CA LEU A 71 2.10 -12.30 -15.99
C LEU A 71 2.21 -13.83 -15.93
N LYS A 72 2.53 -14.41 -14.76
CA LYS A 72 2.64 -15.87 -14.62
C LYS A 72 1.29 -16.58 -14.76
N LYS A 73 0.22 -16.04 -14.17
CA LYS A 73 -1.12 -16.64 -14.19
C LYS A 73 -1.87 -16.39 -15.52
N GLY A 74 -1.56 -15.29 -16.22
CA GLY A 74 -2.13 -14.96 -17.53
C GLY A 74 -1.39 -15.60 -18.71
N ASN A 75 -0.09 -15.90 -18.57
CA ASN A 75 0.73 -16.46 -19.65
C ASN A 75 0.64 -17.99 -19.78
N GLU A 76 -0.20 -18.68 -19.00
CA GLU A 76 -0.50 -20.10 -19.23
C GLU A 76 -1.32 -20.33 -20.52
N MET A 77 -1.80 -19.26 -21.17
CA MET A 77 -2.59 -19.32 -22.41
C MET A 77 -1.77 -19.16 -23.71
N ILE A 78 -0.43 -19.07 -23.64
CA ILE A 78 0.42 -19.00 -24.84
C ILE A 78 1.40 -20.19 -24.84
N LYS A 79 0.84 -21.36 -25.15
CA LYS A 79 1.58 -22.50 -25.69
C LYS A 79 0.79 -23.05 -26.89
N PRO A 80 1.12 -22.69 -28.14
CA PRO A 80 0.88 -23.59 -29.25
C PRO A 80 2.07 -24.55 -29.27
N LEU A 81 1.90 -25.72 -28.68
CA LEU A 81 2.63 -26.90 -29.12
C LEU A 81 1.84 -27.52 -30.28
#